data_AF-A0AA35CMD0-F1
#
_entry.id   AF-A0AA35CMD0-F1
#
_cell.length_a   1.000
_cell.length_b   1.000
_cell.length_c   1.000
_cell.angle_alpha   90.00
_cell.angle_beta   90.00
_cell.angle_gamma   90.00
#
_symmetry.space_group_name_H-M   'P 1'
#
loop_
_entity.id
_entity.type
_entity.pdbx_description
1 polymer ?
#
loop_
_entity_poly.entity_id
_entity_poly.type
_entity_poly.pdbx_seq_one_letter_code
_entity_poly.pdbx_strand_id
1 'polypeptide(L)'
;MDREIDLALTPPGESDRAGGARLAGALNLDPDTARRLHARLDPKVYIETFGCQMNEHDTEIMYGILGRMGYAQASGPEEADVLLFNTCAIRESAVEHALGRIGQLKPLKYKNPDLVVGVCGCLPQVEGQTERLLRMFPHLDLIFGTHNIHQLPELIERARHERETVVDVWESMGPDGIPERLPVQRAGTLKAWVTIIYGCNKRCSYCIVPRTRGRERSRLPEDIVAEVQELGRQGYKEITLLGQNVNAYGKDLGYTDFGDLLTLLDQSSPGIERIRFTTNHPKDFTPKMVEAIARAPKVCEWLHLPVQSGSDAVLRRMRRSYNRRQYLDLVRRIREWMPDAVITTDIIVGFPGETEDDFRQTLSLVEEVGYDAAFMFMFSPRAGTEAATLPDQLPQEVKKERLQRLIELQNRVSLAKNQAMVGRVEEILVEGLDKGKADRVYGRTRGNKLVTAPGSADLIGRLVPVRITEAHIWTLEGSVVEAAVATG
;
A
#
# COMPACT_ATOMS: atom_id res chain seq x y z
N MET A 1 -36.62 -10.16 55.73
CA MET A 1 -36.84 -8.71 55.63
C MET A 1 -35.47 -8.08 55.70
N ASP A 2 -35.06 -7.46 54.58
CA ASP A 2 -34.23 -6.24 54.44
C ASP A 2 -33.12 -5.95 55.46
N ARG A 3 -31.96 -5.40 55.15
CA ARG A 3 -31.22 -4.91 53.97
C ARG A 3 -30.00 -4.27 54.63
N GLU A 4 -28.81 -4.40 54.04
CA GLU A 4 -27.80 -3.34 53.87
C GLU A 4 -26.44 -3.98 53.58
N ILE A 5 -25.97 -3.79 52.34
CA ILE A 5 -24.61 -4.06 51.91
C ILE A 5 -23.92 -2.71 51.86
N ASP A 6 -22.95 -2.53 52.74
CA ASP A 6 -22.09 -1.35 52.80
C ASP A 6 -20.93 -1.50 51.80
N LEU A 7 -20.75 -0.50 50.95
CA LEU A 7 -19.77 -0.43 49.88
C LEU A 7 -18.53 0.32 50.39
N ALA A 8 -17.54 -0.41 50.88
CA ALA A 8 -16.22 0.15 51.18
C ALA A 8 -15.21 -0.22 50.08
N LEU A 9 -14.87 0.80 49.28
CA LEU A 9 -13.82 0.82 48.27
C LEU A 9 -12.45 0.52 48.89
N THR A 10 -11.73 -0.46 48.34
CA THR A 10 -10.28 -0.65 48.53
C THR A 10 -9.64 -0.72 47.15
N PRO A 11 -8.53 -0.01 46.87
CA PRO A 11 -8.00 0.13 45.52
C PRO A 11 -7.10 -1.08 45.17
N PRO A 12 -7.16 -1.63 43.96
CA PRO A 12 -6.03 -2.37 43.39
C PRO A 12 -5.22 -1.37 42.54
N GLY A 13 -3.91 -1.21 42.72
CA GLY A 13 -2.90 -2.22 43.04
C GLY A 13 -2.31 -2.74 41.73
N GLU A 14 -1.08 -2.33 41.43
CA GLU A 14 -0.30 -2.63 40.22
C GLU A 14 -0.42 -4.09 39.75
N SER A 15 -1.05 -4.31 38.59
CA SER A 15 -0.80 -5.46 37.71
C SER A 15 -1.42 -5.27 36.32
N ASP A 16 -1.15 -4.13 35.68
CA ASP A 16 -1.56 -3.85 34.29
C ASP A 16 -0.59 -4.48 33.26
N ARG A 17 -0.54 -5.82 33.24
CA ARG A 17 0.18 -6.63 32.23
C ARG A 17 -0.73 -7.66 31.56
N ALA A 18 -1.96 -7.28 31.27
CA ALA A 18 -2.98 -8.18 30.71
C ALA A 18 -3.61 -7.71 29.39
N GLY A 19 -3.02 -6.73 28.69
CA GLY A 19 -3.54 -6.22 27.41
C GLY A 19 -3.55 -7.27 26.28
N GLY A 20 -2.48 -8.08 26.18
CA GLY A 20 -2.38 -9.12 25.13
C GLY A 20 -3.23 -10.37 25.39
N ALA A 21 -3.52 -10.70 26.65
CA ALA A 21 -4.27 -11.91 27.00
C ALA A 21 -5.79 -11.75 26.79
N ARG A 22 -6.32 -10.52 26.86
CA ARG A 22 -7.74 -10.23 26.59
C ARG A 22 -8.10 -10.35 25.11
N LEU A 23 -7.15 -10.10 24.21
CA LEU A 23 -7.37 -10.29 22.76
C LEU A 23 -7.55 -11.76 22.38
N ALA A 24 -6.92 -12.71 23.08
CA ALA A 24 -7.10 -14.14 22.78
C ALA A 24 -8.49 -14.68 23.18
N GLY A 25 -9.13 -14.08 24.19
CA GLY A 25 -10.49 -14.45 24.63
C GLY A 25 -11.61 -13.81 23.81
N ALA A 26 -11.33 -12.67 23.16
CA ALA A 26 -12.32 -11.87 22.41
C ALA A 26 -12.58 -12.36 20.97
N LEU A 27 -11.94 -13.44 20.51
CA LEU A 27 -11.93 -13.85 19.10
C LEU A 27 -12.78 -15.09 18.79
N ASN A 28 -13.57 -15.57 19.75
CA ASN A 28 -14.63 -16.56 19.57
C ASN A 28 -15.87 -16.09 20.34
N LEU A 29 -16.46 -14.98 19.92
CA LEU A 29 -17.71 -14.51 20.51
C LEU A 29 -18.84 -15.43 20.05
N ASP A 30 -19.55 -16.03 21.00
CA ASP A 30 -20.76 -16.76 20.66
C ASP A 30 -21.84 -15.79 20.13
N PRO A 31 -22.82 -16.27 19.33
CA PRO A 31 -23.84 -15.42 18.73
C PRO A 31 -24.70 -14.62 19.73
N ASP A 32 -24.84 -15.07 20.99
CA ASP A 32 -25.58 -14.33 22.02
C ASP A 32 -24.75 -13.22 22.65
N THR A 33 -23.43 -13.37 22.69
CA THR A 33 -22.51 -12.29 23.05
C THR A 33 -22.40 -11.25 21.94
N ALA A 34 -22.33 -11.67 20.67
CA ALA A 34 -22.39 -10.76 19.52
C ALA A 34 -23.71 -9.95 19.49
N ARG A 35 -24.85 -10.60 19.78
CA ARG A 35 -26.15 -9.93 19.93
C ARG A 35 -26.16 -8.88 21.05
N ARG A 36 -25.51 -9.16 22.18
CA ARG A 36 -25.42 -8.22 23.31
C ARG A 36 -24.52 -7.02 23.02
N LEU A 37 -23.47 -7.21 22.22
CA LEU A 37 -22.56 -6.14 21.80
C LEU A 37 -23.13 -5.25 20.69
N HIS A 38 -23.95 -5.80 19.79
CA HIS A 38 -24.27 -5.11 18.52
C HIS A 38 -25.76 -4.84 18.28
N ALA A 39 -26.66 -5.19 19.22
CA ALA A 39 -28.13 -5.03 19.12
C ALA A 39 -28.82 -5.70 17.90
N ARG A 40 -28.07 -6.31 16.97
CA ARG A 40 -28.54 -7.05 15.79
C ARG A 40 -27.78 -8.37 15.62
N LEU A 41 -28.42 -9.31 14.94
CA LEU A 41 -27.95 -10.67 14.69
C LEU A 41 -26.85 -10.80 13.61
N ASP A 42 -26.67 -9.77 12.78
CA ASP A 42 -25.73 -9.77 11.64
C ASP A 42 -25.22 -8.34 11.40
N PRO A 43 -24.31 -7.84 12.26
CA PRO A 43 -23.82 -6.47 12.14
C PRO A 43 -22.95 -6.32 10.89
N LYS A 44 -23.06 -5.19 10.20
CA LYS A 44 -22.36 -4.95 8.94
C LYS A 44 -21.35 -3.84 9.05
N VAL A 45 -20.18 -4.04 8.42
CA VAL A 45 -19.16 -3.00 8.28
C VAL A 45 -18.97 -2.63 6.81
N TYR A 46 -18.88 -1.33 6.55
CA TYR A 46 -18.43 -0.77 5.28
C TYR A 46 -17.17 0.08 5.50
N ILE A 47 -16.09 -0.24 4.79
CA ILE A 47 -14.84 0.54 4.83
C ILE A 47 -14.61 1.16 3.45
N GLU A 48 -14.66 2.49 3.37
CA GLU A 48 -14.30 3.23 2.17
C GLU A 48 -12.81 3.61 2.23
N THR A 49 -12.03 3.05 1.30
CA THR A 49 -10.57 3.18 1.32
C THR A 49 -10.10 4.25 0.34
N PHE A 50 -9.24 5.14 0.82
CA PHE A 50 -8.64 6.22 0.05
C PHE A 50 -7.13 6.18 0.22
N GLY A 51 -6.38 6.06 -0.88
CA GLY A 51 -4.93 6.22 -0.83
C GLY A 51 -4.16 5.25 -1.68
N CYS A 52 -3.39 4.40 -1.02
CA CYS A 52 -2.42 3.49 -1.63
C CYS A 52 -2.65 2.03 -1.21
N GLN A 53 -1.81 1.14 -1.72
CA GLN A 53 -1.84 -0.29 -1.47
C GLN A 53 -1.71 -0.63 0.03
N MET A 54 -1.02 0.20 0.82
CA MET A 54 -0.98 0.03 2.27
C MET A 54 -2.34 0.31 2.91
N ASN A 55 -3.10 1.30 2.43
CA ASN A 55 -4.46 1.53 2.92
C ASN A 55 -5.37 0.36 2.54
N GLU A 56 -5.28 -0.17 1.32
CA GLU A 56 -6.02 -1.38 0.92
C GLU A 56 -5.72 -2.57 1.84
N HIS A 57 -4.44 -2.81 2.15
CA HIS A 57 -4.05 -3.89 3.05
C HIS A 57 -4.50 -3.65 4.50
N ASP A 58 -4.40 -2.41 5.01
CA ASP A 58 -4.95 -2.05 6.32
C ASP A 58 -6.46 -2.32 6.37
N THR A 59 -7.18 -2.11 5.26
CA THR A 59 -8.60 -2.45 5.13
C THR A 59 -8.84 -3.97 5.17
N GLU A 60 -8.01 -4.78 4.52
CA GLU A 60 -8.07 -6.24 4.63
C GLU A 60 -7.87 -6.71 6.09
N ILE A 61 -6.96 -6.07 6.83
CA ILE A 61 -6.73 -6.33 8.26
C ILE A 61 -7.96 -5.94 9.07
N MET A 62 -8.51 -4.75 8.87
CA MET A 62 -9.71 -4.30 9.59
C MET A 62 -10.91 -5.21 9.34
N TYR A 63 -11.16 -5.62 8.10
CA TYR A 63 -12.19 -6.61 7.82
C TYR A 63 -11.90 -7.96 8.48
N GLY A 64 -10.65 -8.42 8.52
CA GLY A 64 -10.28 -9.64 9.22
C GLY A 64 -10.55 -9.57 10.73
N ILE A 65 -10.22 -8.44 11.36
CA ILE A 65 -10.46 -8.19 12.80
C ILE A 65 -11.96 -8.18 13.08
N LEU A 66 -12.72 -7.39 12.32
CA LEU A 66 -14.16 -7.23 12.51
C LEU A 66 -14.94 -8.49 12.14
N GLY A 67 -14.50 -9.26 11.16
CA GLY A 67 -15.05 -10.56 10.82
C GLY A 67 -14.97 -11.55 11.98
N ARG A 68 -13.87 -11.53 12.76
CA ARG A 68 -13.77 -12.32 14.00
C ARG A 68 -14.67 -11.81 15.13
N MET A 69 -15.11 -10.56 15.08
CA MET A 69 -16.14 -10.03 15.96
C MET A 69 -17.57 -10.35 15.48
N GLY A 70 -17.72 -11.02 14.33
CA GLY A 70 -19.01 -11.38 13.75
C GLY A 70 -19.59 -10.34 12.79
N TYR A 71 -18.82 -9.34 12.36
CA TYR A 71 -19.28 -8.41 11.34
C TYR A 71 -19.21 -9.01 9.93
N ALA A 72 -20.28 -8.85 9.16
CA ALA A 72 -20.29 -9.09 7.72
C ALA A 72 -19.88 -7.83 6.95
N GLN A 73 -19.38 -8.01 5.72
CA GLN A 73 -19.14 -6.86 4.83
C GLN A 73 -20.47 -6.34 4.28
N ALA A 74 -20.69 -5.03 4.37
CA ALA A 74 -21.83 -4.38 3.75
C ALA A 74 -21.63 -4.23 2.24
N SER A 75 -22.72 -4.30 1.47
CA SER A 75 -22.71 -4.01 0.03
C SER A 75 -22.48 -2.52 -0.28
N GLY A 76 -22.82 -1.66 0.67
CA GLY A 76 -22.74 -0.21 0.57
C GLY A 76 -22.87 0.47 1.95
N PRO A 77 -22.58 1.77 2.04
CA PRO A 77 -22.58 2.51 3.30
C PRO A 77 -23.96 2.58 3.96
N GLU A 78 -25.05 2.47 3.19
CA GLU A 78 -26.44 2.55 3.69
C GLU A 78 -26.85 1.33 4.54
N GLU A 79 -26.17 0.20 4.37
CA GLU A 79 -26.44 -1.05 5.10
C GLU A 79 -25.53 -1.23 6.32
N ALA A 80 -24.56 -0.35 6.53
CA ALA A 80 -23.55 -0.51 7.56
C ALA A 80 -24.08 -0.16 8.96
N ASP A 81 -23.60 -0.88 9.97
CA ASP A 81 -23.67 -0.52 11.39
C ASP A 81 -22.34 0.10 11.87
N VAL A 82 -21.26 -0.10 11.12
CA VAL A 82 -19.95 0.57 11.26
C VAL A 82 -19.48 1.05 9.88
N LEU A 83 -19.27 2.36 9.74
CA LEU A 83 -18.77 3.01 8.53
C LEU A 83 -17.39 3.60 8.82
N LEU A 84 -16.34 3.06 8.19
CA LEU A 84 -14.98 3.56 8.35
C LEU A 84 -14.46 4.20 7.06
N PHE A 85 -13.80 5.34 7.20
CA PHE A 85 -13.04 5.98 6.12
C PHE A 85 -11.55 5.74 6.37
N ASN A 86 -10.93 4.84 5.60
CA ASN A 86 -9.49 4.58 5.68
C ASN A 86 -8.75 5.55 4.77
N THR A 87 -8.05 6.51 5.35
CA THR A 87 -7.58 7.70 4.64
C THR A 87 -6.07 7.74 4.42
N CYS A 88 -5.67 8.39 3.34
CA CYS A 88 -4.28 8.71 3.04
C CYS A 88 -3.91 10.09 3.57
N ALA A 89 -2.62 10.34 3.76
CA ALA A 89 -2.06 11.67 4.04
C ALA A 89 -1.10 12.16 2.94
N ILE A 90 -0.80 11.32 1.96
CA ILE A 90 0.30 11.55 1.01
C ILE A 90 -0.23 12.28 -0.23
N ARG A 91 -1.38 11.84 -0.76
CA ARG A 91 -2.00 12.37 -1.98
C ARG A 91 -3.12 13.34 -1.64
N GLU A 92 -3.00 14.59 -2.08
CA GLU A 92 -3.96 15.67 -1.79
C GLU A 92 -5.36 15.35 -2.31
N SER A 93 -5.44 14.89 -3.55
CA SER A 93 -6.71 14.48 -4.15
C SER A 93 -7.41 13.36 -3.38
N ALA A 94 -6.64 12.42 -2.78
CA ALA A 94 -7.22 11.38 -1.94
C ALA A 94 -7.76 11.93 -0.62
N VAL A 95 -7.08 12.93 -0.03
CA VAL A 95 -7.55 13.64 1.17
C VAL A 95 -8.83 14.42 0.87
N GLU A 96 -8.83 15.23 -0.19
CA GLU A 96 -10.01 16.02 -0.59
C GLU A 96 -11.22 15.13 -0.88
N HIS A 97 -11.01 14.01 -1.59
CA HIS A 97 -12.06 13.06 -1.86
C HIS A 97 -12.62 12.43 -0.59
N ALA A 98 -11.76 12.00 0.35
CA ALA A 98 -12.18 11.45 1.62
C ALA A 98 -13.00 12.46 2.44
N LEU A 99 -12.53 13.71 2.57
CA LEU A 99 -13.25 14.77 3.29
C LEU A 99 -14.62 15.06 2.66
N GLY A 100 -14.70 15.09 1.32
CA GLY A 100 -15.97 15.25 0.61
C GLY A 100 -16.95 14.11 0.89
N ARG A 101 -16.47 12.86 0.87
CA ARG A 101 -17.27 11.66 1.14
C ARG A 101 -17.76 11.58 2.59
N ILE A 102 -16.93 11.93 3.57
CA ILE A 102 -17.32 12.00 4.99
C ILE A 102 -18.48 12.99 5.19
N GLY A 103 -18.40 14.16 4.53
CA GLY A 103 -19.48 15.16 4.56
C GLY A 103 -20.75 14.66 3.86
N GLN A 104 -20.62 14.01 2.71
CA GLN A 104 -21.75 13.51 1.91
C GLN A 104 -22.55 12.43 2.64
N LEU A 105 -21.90 11.57 3.43
CA LEU A 105 -22.55 10.45 4.13
C LEU A 105 -23.10 10.81 5.52
N LYS A 106 -22.97 12.08 5.95
CA LYS A 106 -23.58 12.60 7.18
C LYS A 106 -25.07 12.25 7.36
N PRO A 107 -25.94 12.29 6.32
CA PRO A 107 -27.35 11.93 6.47
C PRO A 107 -27.60 10.51 7.00
N LEU A 108 -26.67 9.57 6.81
CA LEU A 108 -26.81 8.21 7.32
C LEU A 108 -26.79 8.17 8.85
N LYS A 109 -25.93 8.97 9.50
CA LYS A 109 -25.87 9.08 10.97
C LYS A 109 -27.14 9.70 11.56
N TYR A 110 -27.79 10.63 10.83
CA TYR A 110 -29.09 11.17 11.25
C TYR A 110 -30.23 10.15 11.12
N LYS A 111 -30.17 9.29 10.09
CA LYS A 111 -31.16 8.22 9.88
C LYS A 111 -30.98 7.07 10.86
N ASN A 112 -29.74 6.74 11.20
CA ASN A 112 -29.38 5.71 12.17
C ASN A 112 -28.39 6.30 13.19
N PRO A 113 -28.86 6.78 14.35
CA PRO A 113 -27.98 7.29 15.41
C PRO A 113 -26.98 6.26 15.95
N ASP A 114 -27.30 4.96 15.86
CA ASP A 114 -26.48 3.84 16.34
C ASP A 114 -25.37 3.44 15.33
N LEU A 115 -25.35 4.03 14.14
CA LEU A 115 -24.27 3.87 13.16
C LEU A 115 -22.98 4.47 13.72
N VAL A 116 -21.93 3.66 13.87
CA VAL A 116 -20.60 4.16 14.22
C VAL A 116 -19.92 4.68 12.97
N VAL A 117 -19.54 5.96 12.95
CA VAL A 117 -18.81 6.59 11.84
C VAL A 117 -17.39 6.92 12.28
N GLY A 118 -16.40 6.29 11.65
CA GLY A 118 -14.99 6.43 12.01
C GLY A 118 -14.09 6.92 10.87
N VAL A 119 -13.06 7.69 11.21
CA VAL A 119 -11.97 8.04 10.29
C VAL A 119 -10.67 7.41 10.78
N CYS A 120 -9.96 6.73 9.90
CA CYS A 120 -8.71 6.04 10.24
C CYS A 120 -7.63 6.22 9.17
N GLY A 121 -6.46 5.64 9.42
CA GLY A 121 -5.36 5.62 8.47
C GLY A 121 -4.34 6.74 8.69
N CYS A 122 -3.70 7.19 7.61
CA CYS A 122 -2.57 8.13 7.70
C CYS A 122 -3.00 9.57 8.01
N LEU A 123 -4.22 9.99 7.65
CA LEU A 123 -4.64 11.40 7.80
C LEU A 123 -4.71 11.82 9.28
N PRO A 124 -5.33 11.05 10.21
CA PRO A 124 -5.32 11.39 11.63
C PRO A 124 -3.92 11.52 12.24
N GLN A 125 -2.91 10.87 11.66
CA GLN A 125 -1.52 10.95 12.13
C GLN A 125 -0.81 12.26 11.74
N VAL A 126 -1.45 13.11 10.93
CA VAL A 126 -0.88 14.40 10.56
C VAL A 126 -1.32 15.45 11.57
N GLU A 127 -0.33 16.17 12.10
CA GLU A 127 -0.51 17.30 13.02
C GLU A 127 -1.61 18.25 12.55
N GLY A 128 -2.57 18.56 13.44
CA GLY A 128 -3.69 19.45 13.17
C GLY A 128 -4.84 18.85 12.36
N GLN A 129 -4.71 17.64 11.80
CA GLN A 129 -5.80 17.03 11.02
C GLN A 129 -6.89 16.42 11.90
N THR A 130 -6.55 15.86 13.06
CA THR A 130 -7.55 15.33 14.00
C THR A 130 -8.48 16.45 14.49
N GLU A 131 -7.94 17.59 14.90
CA GLU A 131 -8.71 18.77 15.32
C GLU A 131 -9.54 19.33 14.17
N ARG A 132 -8.98 19.32 12.95
CA ARG A 132 -9.70 19.72 11.74
C ARG A 132 -10.90 18.78 11.48
N LEU A 133 -10.71 17.47 11.59
CA LEU A 133 -11.77 16.48 11.39
C LEU A 133 -12.88 16.67 12.43
N LEU A 134 -12.55 16.80 13.71
CA LEU A 134 -13.51 17.04 14.79
C LEU A 134 -14.33 18.33 14.55
N ARG A 135 -13.65 19.41 14.13
CA ARG A 135 -14.31 20.69 13.85
C ARG A 135 -15.23 20.62 12.62
N MET A 136 -14.79 19.95 11.55
CA MET A 136 -15.55 19.88 10.30
C MET A 136 -16.68 18.86 10.33
N PHE A 137 -16.50 17.76 11.07
CA PHE A 137 -17.40 16.62 11.10
C PHE A 137 -17.73 16.21 12.55
N PRO A 138 -18.58 16.98 13.26
CA PRO A 138 -19.02 16.65 14.62
C PRO A 138 -19.81 15.34 14.74
N HIS A 139 -20.16 14.70 13.62
CA HIS A 139 -20.90 13.44 13.56
C HIS A 139 -19.99 12.20 13.54
N LEU A 140 -18.67 12.37 13.66
CA LEU A 140 -17.73 11.27 13.83
C LEU A 140 -17.79 10.72 15.25
N ASP A 141 -17.82 9.40 15.38
CA ASP A 141 -17.79 8.69 16.67
C ASP A 141 -16.37 8.21 17.01
N LEU A 142 -15.54 7.98 15.99
CA LEU A 142 -14.22 7.37 16.15
C LEU A 142 -13.16 8.00 15.23
N ILE A 143 -11.97 8.29 15.77
CA ILE A 143 -10.78 8.68 15.01
C ILE A 143 -9.59 7.89 15.54
N PHE A 144 -8.89 7.14 14.67
CA PHE A 144 -7.69 6.41 15.08
C PHE A 144 -6.58 6.38 14.02
N GLY A 145 -5.37 6.13 14.48
CA GLY A 145 -4.16 6.15 13.65
C GLY A 145 -3.83 4.84 12.94
N THR A 146 -2.71 4.84 12.25
CA THR A 146 -2.12 3.66 11.58
C THR A 146 -1.46 2.68 12.55
N HIS A 147 -1.20 3.11 13.79
CA HIS A 147 -0.34 2.40 14.75
C HIS A 147 -1.10 1.47 15.70
N ASN A 148 -2.42 1.62 15.78
CA ASN A 148 -3.29 0.93 16.73
C ASN A 148 -4.49 0.26 16.06
N ILE A 149 -4.37 -0.17 14.79
CA ILE A 149 -5.45 -0.90 14.08
C ILE A 149 -5.90 -2.16 14.85
N HIS A 150 -4.99 -2.81 15.57
CA HIS A 150 -5.29 -3.98 16.40
C HIS A 150 -6.23 -3.67 17.60
N GLN A 151 -6.38 -2.40 17.99
CA GLN A 151 -7.29 -1.92 19.03
C GLN A 151 -8.72 -1.66 18.50
N LEU A 152 -8.95 -1.83 17.19
CA LEU A 152 -10.25 -1.56 16.56
C LEU A 152 -11.47 -2.17 17.30
N PRO A 153 -11.40 -3.40 17.84
CA PRO A 153 -12.52 -3.96 18.62
C PRO A 153 -12.90 -3.09 19.82
N GLU A 154 -11.92 -2.70 20.63
CA GLU A 154 -12.12 -1.88 21.83
C GLU A 154 -12.58 -0.46 21.46
N LEU A 155 -12.00 0.09 20.39
CA LEU A 155 -12.34 1.43 19.90
C LEU A 155 -13.79 1.54 19.43
N ILE A 156 -14.34 0.52 18.78
CA ILE A 156 -15.74 0.50 18.36
C ILE A 156 -16.67 0.41 19.56
N GLU A 157 -16.38 -0.45 20.54
CA GLU A 157 -17.20 -0.56 21.75
C GLU A 157 -17.23 0.73 22.54
N ARG A 158 -16.07 1.39 22.69
CA ARG A 158 -15.98 2.72 23.29
C ARG A 158 -16.81 3.74 22.52
N ALA A 159 -16.70 3.78 21.19
CA ALA A 159 -17.45 4.71 20.35
C ALA A 159 -18.98 4.49 20.41
N ARG A 160 -19.45 3.29 20.77
CA ARG A 160 -20.89 3.00 20.98
C ARG A 160 -21.40 3.47 22.34
N HIS A 161 -20.55 3.46 23.36
CA HIS A 161 -20.95 3.76 24.74
C HIS A 161 -20.64 5.19 25.18
N GLU A 162 -19.57 5.78 24.65
CA GLU A 162 -19.16 7.14 24.95
C GLU A 162 -20.06 8.14 24.19
N ARG A 163 -20.32 9.31 24.80
CA ARG A 163 -21.08 10.39 24.16
C ARG A 163 -20.21 11.34 23.34
N GLU A 164 -18.91 11.26 23.53
CA GLU A 164 -17.91 12.07 22.84
C GLU A 164 -17.18 11.23 21.79
N THR A 165 -16.64 11.88 20.76
CA THR A 165 -15.84 11.19 19.74
C THR A 165 -14.62 10.56 20.40
N VAL A 166 -14.47 9.25 20.23
CA VAL A 166 -13.27 8.51 20.65
C VAL A 166 -12.12 8.88 19.72
N VAL A 167 -11.07 9.48 20.27
CA VAL A 167 -9.84 9.80 19.53
C VAL A 167 -8.69 9.00 20.13
N ASP A 168 -8.12 8.07 19.37
CA ASP A 168 -6.96 7.28 19.77
C ASP A 168 -5.92 7.19 18.65
N VAL A 169 -4.97 8.12 18.65
CA VAL A 169 -3.96 8.28 17.61
C VAL A 169 -2.58 8.15 18.25
N TRP A 170 -1.96 6.97 18.12
CA TRP A 170 -0.64 6.74 18.71
C TRP A 170 0.47 7.37 17.86
N GLU A 171 1.46 7.98 18.52
CA GLU A 171 2.64 8.56 17.85
C GLU A 171 3.59 7.51 17.25
N SER A 172 3.58 6.29 17.81
CA SER A 172 4.38 5.18 17.34
C SER A 172 3.71 3.85 17.71
N MET A 173 4.17 2.75 17.12
CA MET A 173 3.74 1.43 17.57
C MET A 173 4.11 1.23 19.04
N GLY A 174 3.16 0.70 19.81
CA GLY A 174 3.28 0.52 21.26
C GLY A 174 4.42 -0.43 21.68
N PRO A 175 4.64 -0.58 23.00
CA PRO A 175 5.78 -1.32 23.56
C PRO A 175 5.82 -2.80 23.14
N ASP A 176 4.66 -3.42 22.91
CA ASP A 176 4.53 -4.81 22.47
C ASP A 176 4.94 -5.02 21.00
N GLY A 177 5.01 -3.93 20.25
CA GLY A 177 5.57 -3.92 18.91
C GLY A 177 4.60 -4.16 17.76
N ILE A 178 5.10 -4.70 16.63
CA ILE A 178 4.29 -5.10 15.47
C ILE A 178 3.42 -6.27 15.94
N PRO A 179 2.09 -6.14 15.89
CA PRO A 179 1.23 -7.29 16.08
C PRO A 179 1.43 -8.25 14.90
N GLU A 180 2.16 -9.33 15.12
CA GLU A 180 2.28 -10.40 14.13
C GLU A 180 0.96 -11.17 14.04
N ARG A 181 0.66 -11.72 12.85
CA ARG A 181 -0.48 -12.63 12.61
C ARG A 181 -1.85 -12.03 12.91
N LEU A 182 -2.02 -10.73 12.63
CA LEU A 182 -3.36 -10.15 12.58
C LEU A 182 -4.24 -10.89 11.56
N PRO A 183 -5.54 -11.05 11.83
CA PRO A 183 -6.46 -11.59 10.83
C PRO A 183 -6.52 -10.69 9.61
N VAL A 184 -6.53 -11.29 8.42
CA VAL A 184 -6.63 -10.58 7.14
C VAL A 184 -7.75 -11.21 6.33
N GLN A 185 -8.74 -10.41 5.92
CA GLN A 185 -9.74 -10.82 4.96
C GLN A 185 -9.43 -10.16 3.60
N ARG A 186 -8.91 -10.96 2.68
CA ARG A 186 -8.41 -10.48 1.38
C ARG A 186 -9.55 -10.27 0.38
N ALA A 187 -9.42 -9.23 -0.45
CA ALA A 187 -10.46 -8.89 -1.43
C ALA A 187 -10.47 -9.82 -2.66
N GLY A 188 -9.40 -10.58 -2.90
CA GLY A 188 -9.27 -11.47 -4.06
C GLY A 188 -8.62 -12.81 -3.70
N THR A 189 -8.66 -13.74 -4.65
CA THR A 189 -8.18 -15.13 -4.47
C THR A 189 -6.90 -15.45 -5.24
N LEU A 190 -6.51 -14.58 -6.17
CA LEU A 190 -5.35 -14.82 -7.04
C LEU A 190 -4.07 -14.13 -6.56
N LYS A 191 -4.22 -12.92 -6.00
CA LYS A 191 -3.11 -12.05 -5.62
C LYS A 191 -3.24 -11.62 -4.16
N ALA A 192 -2.11 -11.51 -3.48
CA ALA A 192 -2.06 -11.14 -2.07
C ALA A 192 -1.00 -10.07 -1.78
N TRP A 193 -1.34 -9.18 -0.86
CA TRP A 193 -0.41 -8.21 -0.27
C TRP A 193 0.23 -8.81 0.98
N VAL A 194 1.56 -8.71 1.10
CA VAL A 194 2.28 -9.19 2.28
C VAL A 194 3.16 -8.06 2.79
N THR A 195 2.77 -7.40 3.87
CA THR A 195 3.64 -6.40 4.50
C THR A 195 4.86 -7.09 5.09
N ILE A 196 6.07 -6.62 4.78
CA ILE A 196 7.33 -7.16 5.32
C ILE A 196 8.05 -6.19 6.25
N ILE A 197 7.76 -4.90 6.12
CA ILE A 197 8.38 -3.82 6.88
C ILE A 197 7.38 -2.69 7.07
N TYR A 198 7.42 -2.08 8.25
CA TYR A 198 6.64 -0.88 8.59
C TYR A 198 7.55 0.31 8.75
N GLY A 199 7.03 1.51 8.46
CA GLY A 199 7.72 2.77 8.70
C GLY A 199 8.93 3.03 7.81
N CYS A 200 9.52 4.21 7.96
CA CYS A 200 10.61 4.68 7.12
C CYS A 200 11.57 5.57 7.92
N ASN A 201 12.88 5.29 7.86
CA ASN A 201 13.91 6.08 8.55
C ASN A 201 14.55 7.11 7.62
N LYS A 202 14.09 7.20 6.37
CA LYS A 202 14.58 8.19 5.41
C LYS A 202 14.09 9.58 5.79
N ARG A 203 15.00 10.55 5.69
CA ARG A 203 14.74 11.96 6.06
C ARG A 203 14.51 12.84 4.84
N CYS A 204 13.68 12.39 3.91
CA CYS A 204 13.34 13.16 2.72
C CYS A 204 12.53 14.40 3.14
N SER A 205 12.95 15.58 2.69
CA SER A 205 12.41 16.86 3.19
C SER A 205 10.91 17.06 2.91
N TYR A 206 10.36 16.33 1.93
CA TYR A 206 8.95 16.39 1.53
C TYR A 206 8.08 15.23 2.06
N CYS A 207 8.67 14.24 2.71
CA CYS A 207 7.98 12.99 3.02
C CYS A 207 7.40 13.00 4.44
N ILE A 208 6.08 12.81 4.57
CA ILE A 208 5.40 12.74 5.87
C ILE A 208 5.38 11.33 6.48
N VAL A 209 5.77 10.31 5.70
CA VAL A 209 5.67 8.88 6.07
C VAL A 209 6.35 8.55 7.41
N PRO A 210 7.54 9.06 7.75
CA PRO A 210 8.15 8.75 9.05
C PRO A 210 7.31 9.19 10.25
N ARG A 211 6.45 10.21 10.08
CA ARG A 211 5.50 10.65 11.12
C ARG A 211 4.23 9.81 11.11
N THR A 212 3.68 9.50 9.93
CA THR A 212 2.38 8.82 9.83
C THR A 212 2.45 7.29 9.91
N ARG A 213 3.63 6.71 9.73
CA ARG A 213 3.87 5.26 9.76
C ARG A 213 5.08 4.88 10.63
N GLY A 214 5.65 5.83 11.36
CA GLY A 214 6.72 5.58 12.32
C GLY A 214 8.06 5.18 11.68
N ARG A 215 8.94 4.66 12.54
CA ARG A 215 10.31 4.24 12.19
C ARG A 215 10.33 2.87 11.51
N GLU A 216 11.38 2.61 10.71
CA GLU A 216 11.53 1.29 10.07
C GLU A 216 11.56 0.19 11.13
N ARG A 217 10.71 -0.81 10.91
CA ARG A 217 10.73 -2.06 11.64
C ARG A 217 10.36 -3.22 10.72
N SER A 218 11.27 -4.17 10.59
CA SER A 218 11.06 -5.38 9.80
C SER A 218 10.24 -6.40 10.60
N ARG A 219 9.39 -7.14 9.89
CA ARG A 219 8.80 -8.37 10.42
C ARG A 219 9.86 -9.47 10.44
N LEU A 220 9.59 -10.53 11.19
CA LEU A 220 10.48 -11.69 11.24
C LEU A 220 10.40 -12.51 9.93
N PRO A 221 11.52 -12.96 9.37
CA PRO A 221 11.54 -13.75 8.14
C PRO A 221 10.63 -14.99 8.22
N GLU A 222 10.64 -15.69 9.35
CA GLU A 222 9.88 -16.91 9.58
C GLU A 222 8.37 -16.68 9.55
N ASP A 223 7.88 -15.54 10.07
CA ASP A 223 6.46 -15.19 10.03
C ASP A 223 6.03 -14.79 8.61
N ILE A 224 6.90 -14.09 7.86
CA ILE A 224 6.64 -13.77 6.44
C ILE A 224 6.56 -15.06 5.61
N VAL A 225 7.52 -15.98 5.79
CA VAL A 225 7.54 -17.26 5.06
C VAL A 225 6.30 -18.08 5.39
N ALA A 226 5.93 -18.19 6.67
CA ALA A 226 4.75 -18.93 7.09
C ALA A 226 3.46 -18.36 6.47
N GLU A 227 3.31 -17.03 6.44
CA GLU A 227 2.19 -16.36 5.77
C GLU A 227 2.17 -16.69 4.27
N VAL A 228 3.30 -16.57 3.58
CA VAL A 228 3.39 -16.83 2.14
C VAL A 228 3.12 -18.29 1.80
N GLN A 229 3.57 -19.23 2.63
CA GLN A 229 3.27 -20.66 2.49
C GLN A 229 1.78 -20.96 2.64
N GLU A 230 1.11 -20.32 3.60
CA GLU A 230 -0.35 -20.41 3.74
C GLU A 230 -1.06 -19.88 2.49
N LEU A 231 -0.64 -18.73 1.97
CA LEU A 231 -1.21 -18.19 0.73
C LEU A 231 -1.05 -19.14 -0.46
N GLY A 232 0.14 -19.76 -0.59
CA GLY A 232 0.37 -20.79 -1.60
C GLY A 232 -0.56 -21.99 -1.45
N ARG A 233 -0.81 -22.45 -0.22
CA ARG A 233 -1.78 -23.53 0.07
C ARG A 233 -3.23 -23.13 -0.24
N GLN A 234 -3.57 -21.86 -0.07
CA GLN A 234 -4.90 -21.31 -0.41
C GLN A 234 -5.09 -21.05 -1.90
N GLY A 235 -4.07 -21.28 -2.74
CA GLY A 235 -4.15 -21.18 -4.19
C GLY A 235 -3.81 -19.81 -4.78
N TYR A 236 -3.32 -18.86 -3.97
CA TYR A 236 -2.78 -17.60 -4.46
C TYR A 236 -1.59 -17.87 -5.39
N LYS A 237 -1.47 -17.10 -6.48
CA LYS A 237 -0.41 -17.29 -7.48
C LYS A 237 0.65 -16.20 -7.43
N GLU A 238 0.29 -14.99 -7.03
CA GLU A 238 1.21 -13.87 -6.96
C GLU A 238 1.11 -13.16 -5.61
N ILE A 239 2.25 -12.86 -5.02
CA ILE A 239 2.35 -11.99 -3.85
C ILE A 239 3.04 -10.69 -4.22
N THR A 240 2.66 -9.60 -3.56
CA THR A 240 3.43 -8.35 -3.58
C THR A 240 3.85 -8.00 -2.17
N LEU A 241 5.17 -7.96 -1.96
CA LEU A 241 5.78 -7.52 -0.71
C LEU A 241 5.59 -6.00 -0.57
N LEU A 242 4.99 -5.59 0.54
CA LEU A 242 4.63 -4.20 0.84
C LEU A 242 5.38 -3.67 2.05
N GLY A 243 5.49 -2.35 2.08
CA GLY A 243 6.06 -1.58 3.18
C GLY A 243 6.35 -0.16 2.72
N GLN A 244 6.77 0.71 3.63
CA GLN A 244 7.11 2.09 3.29
C GLN A 244 8.51 2.23 2.66
N ASN A 245 9.38 1.24 2.86
CA ASN A 245 10.70 1.15 2.24
C ASN A 245 11.16 -0.32 2.20
N VAL A 246 10.63 -1.12 1.28
CA VAL A 246 10.75 -2.59 1.31
C VAL A 246 12.20 -3.07 1.22
N ASN A 247 13.03 -2.39 0.44
CA ASN A 247 14.43 -2.76 0.26
C ASN A 247 15.35 -2.29 1.41
N ALA A 248 14.79 -1.70 2.47
CA ALA A 248 15.48 -1.53 3.75
C ALA A 248 15.24 -2.69 4.74
N TYR A 249 14.46 -3.70 4.36
CA TYR A 249 14.20 -4.86 5.19
C TYR A 249 15.49 -5.50 5.74
N GLY A 250 15.44 -5.88 7.02
CA GLY A 250 16.51 -6.57 7.73
C GLY A 250 17.59 -5.65 8.32
N LYS A 251 17.61 -4.36 7.97
CA LYS A 251 18.59 -3.40 8.52
C LYS A 251 18.50 -3.21 10.04
N ASP A 252 17.30 -3.35 10.59
CA ASP A 252 17.03 -3.32 12.03
C ASP A 252 17.21 -4.69 12.71
N LEU A 253 17.17 -5.79 11.95
CA LEU A 253 17.38 -7.16 12.44
C LEU A 253 18.87 -7.51 12.54
N GLY A 254 19.69 -7.04 11.60
CA GLY A 254 21.15 -7.18 11.62
C GLY A 254 21.72 -8.53 11.18
N TYR A 255 20.88 -9.57 11.02
CA TYR A 255 21.31 -10.92 10.61
C TYR A 255 20.79 -11.37 9.23
N THR A 256 19.94 -10.57 8.58
CA THR A 256 19.35 -10.83 7.25
C THR A 256 19.18 -9.52 6.51
N ASP A 257 19.12 -9.56 5.18
CA ASP A 257 18.70 -8.43 4.36
C ASP A 257 17.56 -8.79 3.40
N PHE A 258 17.12 -7.80 2.61
CA PHE A 258 16.04 -8.00 1.64
C PHE A 258 16.39 -9.01 0.54
N GLY A 259 17.67 -9.11 0.11
CA GLY A 259 18.09 -10.12 -0.87
C GLY A 259 18.03 -11.54 -0.30
N ASP A 260 18.38 -11.71 0.98
CA ASP A 260 18.23 -12.97 1.69
C ASP A 260 16.75 -13.38 1.80
N LEU A 261 15.87 -12.43 2.14
CA LEU A 261 14.43 -12.68 2.20
C LEU A 261 13.86 -13.10 0.84
N LEU A 262 14.23 -12.43 -0.25
CA LEU A 262 13.79 -12.79 -1.60
C LEU A 262 14.23 -14.22 -1.96
N THR A 263 15.48 -14.57 -1.65
CA THR A 263 16.02 -15.93 -1.87
C THR A 263 15.25 -16.97 -1.06
N LEU A 264 14.97 -16.68 0.22
CA LEU A 264 14.23 -17.56 1.11
C LEU A 264 12.80 -17.78 0.61
N LEU A 265 12.10 -16.72 0.19
CA LEU A 265 10.73 -16.79 -0.32
C LEU A 265 10.67 -17.52 -1.66
N ASP A 266 11.61 -17.29 -2.57
CA ASP A 266 11.69 -18.02 -3.83
C ASP A 266 11.73 -19.54 -3.61
N GLN A 267 12.57 -19.98 -2.67
CA GLN A 267 12.78 -21.39 -2.33
C GLN A 267 11.64 -21.99 -1.49
N SER A 268 11.03 -21.20 -0.60
CA SER A 268 10.16 -21.74 0.47
C SER A 268 8.67 -21.47 0.26
N SER A 269 8.26 -20.99 -0.92
CA SER A 269 6.87 -20.62 -1.22
C SER A 269 6.24 -21.51 -2.29
N PRO A 270 5.89 -22.79 -1.99
CA PRO A 270 5.18 -23.64 -2.93
C PRO A 270 3.80 -23.05 -3.27
N GLY A 271 3.36 -23.18 -4.51
CA GLY A 271 2.07 -22.65 -4.99
C GLY A 271 2.12 -21.18 -5.45
N ILE A 272 3.09 -20.40 -4.97
CA ILE A 272 3.37 -19.04 -5.45
C ILE A 272 4.24 -19.12 -6.71
N GLU A 273 3.77 -18.48 -7.77
CA GLU A 273 4.46 -18.40 -9.07
C GLU A 273 5.25 -17.09 -9.22
N ARG A 274 4.75 -16.00 -8.60
CA ARG A 274 5.30 -14.66 -8.76
C ARG A 274 5.42 -13.91 -7.45
N ILE A 275 6.58 -13.29 -7.25
CA ILE A 275 6.89 -12.41 -6.13
C ILE A 275 7.20 -11.04 -6.71
N ARG A 276 6.42 -10.04 -6.32
CA ARG A 276 6.66 -8.63 -6.61
C ARG A 276 7.01 -7.89 -5.34
N PHE A 277 7.56 -6.71 -5.50
CA PHE A 277 7.76 -5.77 -4.41
C PHE A 277 7.72 -4.36 -4.97
N THR A 278 7.35 -3.39 -4.13
CA THR A 278 7.31 -1.98 -4.52
C THR A 278 7.66 -1.08 -3.34
N THR A 279 7.78 0.22 -3.59
CA THR A 279 8.18 1.21 -2.59
C THR A 279 9.64 1.02 -2.15
N ASN A 280 10.54 1.08 -3.12
CA ASN A 280 11.98 1.01 -2.87
C ASN A 280 12.61 2.40 -2.71
N HIS A 281 13.75 2.45 -2.04
CA HIS A 281 14.63 3.62 -2.05
C HIS A 281 15.94 3.31 -2.81
N PRO A 282 16.35 4.10 -3.82
CA PRO A 282 17.55 3.80 -4.62
C PRO A 282 18.84 3.60 -3.81
N LYS A 283 19.00 4.34 -2.71
CA LYS A 283 20.13 4.17 -1.76
C LYS A 283 20.28 2.74 -1.23
N ASP A 284 19.16 2.04 -1.03
CA ASP A 284 19.16 0.74 -0.35
C ASP A 284 19.32 -0.43 -1.32
N PHE A 285 19.43 -0.18 -2.64
CA PHE A 285 19.79 -1.21 -3.61
C PHE A 285 21.27 -1.55 -3.54
N THR A 286 21.57 -2.73 -3.00
CA THR A 286 22.92 -3.28 -2.93
C THR A 286 23.21 -4.17 -4.14
N PRO A 287 24.49 -4.40 -4.52
CA PRO A 287 24.84 -5.38 -5.55
C PRO A 287 24.28 -6.78 -5.25
N LYS A 288 24.42 -7.23 -3.99
CA LYS A 288 23.84 -8.51 -3.51
C LYS A 288 22.34 -8.61 -3.79
N MET A 289 21.59 -7.52 -3.60
CA MET A 289 20.15 -7.49 -3.87
C MET A 289 19.84 -7.62 -5.38
N VAL A 290 20.60 -6.92 -6.23
CA VAL A 290 20.45 -7.05 -7.69
C VAL A 290 20.70 -8.48 -8.15
N GLU A 291 21.74 -9.12 -7.60
CA GLU A 291 22.06 -10.53 -7.88
C GLU A 291 20.96 -11.49 -7.38
N ALA A 292 20.44 -11.26 -6.17
CA ALA A 292 19.36 -12.08 -5.61
C ALA A 292 18.09 -11.99 -6.47
N ILE A 293 17.70 -10.79 -6.92
CA ILE A 293 16.55 -10.61 -7.81
C ILE A 293 16.79 -11.33 -9.14
N ALA A 294 17.96 -11.15 -9.75
CA ALA A 294 18.28 -11.73 -11.05
C ALA A 294 18.32 -13.27 -11.04
N ARG A 295 18.60 -13.89 -9.89
CA ARG A 295 18.75 -15.35 -9.75
C ARG A 295 17.47 -16.05 -9.26
N ALA A 296 16.52 -15.34 -8.68
CA ALA A 296 15.31 -15.90 -8.08
C ALA A 296 14.17 -16.00 -9.12
N PRO A 297 13.82 -17.19 -9.64
CA PRO A 297 12.87 -17.33 -10.75
C PRO A 297 11.47 -16.79 -10.47
N LYS A 298 10.98 -16.85 -9.23
CA LYS A 298 9.67 -16.31 -8.86
C LYS A 298 9.69 -14.79 -8.73
N VAL A 299 10.85 -14.17 -8.48
CA VAL A 299 10.94 -12.72 -8.31
C VAL A 299 10.85 -12.04 -9.67
N CYS A 300 9.83 -11.22 -9.86
CA CYS A 300 9.59 -10.54 -11.12
C CYS A 300 10.59 -9.39 -11.32
N GLU A 301 11.06 -9.21 -12.56
CA GLU A 301 12.03 -8.20 -12.99
C GLU A 301 11.37 -6.80 -13.14
N TRP A 302 10.47 -6.45 -12.22
CA TRP A 302 9.77 -5.17 -12.17
C TRP A 302 10.28 -4.35 -10.99
N LEU A 303 11.12 -3.36 -11.29
CA LEU A 303 11.84 -2.57 -10.31
C LEU A 303 11.33 -1.13 -10.29
N HIS A 304 10.60 -0.79 -9.23
CA HIS A 304 10.19 0.59 -8.97
C HIS A 304 11.30 1.34 -8.24
N LEU A 305 11.94 2.30 -8.90
CA LEU A 305 13.12 3.06 -8.44
C LEU A 305 12.83 4.59 -8.44
N PRO A 306 12.24 5.14 -7.38
CA PRO A 306 11.86 6.55 -7.31
C PRO A 306 13.05 7.52 -7.25
N VAL A 307 13.40 8.15 -8.37
CA VAL A 307 14.51 9.12 -8.42
C VAL A 307 14.13 10.48 -7.85
N GLN A 308 12.86 10.89 -8.05
CA GLN A 308 12.23 12.16 -7.68
C GLN A 308 12.64 13.36 -8.51
N SER A 309 13.92 13.51 -8.86
CA SER A 309 14.40 14.56 -9.77
C SER A 309 15.69 14.12 -10.47
N GLY A 310 15.96 14.64 -11.66
CA GLY A 310 17.24 14.43 -12.35
C GLY A 310 18.32 15.47 -12.05
N SER A 311 18.00 16.50 -11.25
CA SER A 311 18.95 17.53 -10.81
C SER A 311 19.55 17.22 -9.44
N ASP A 312 20.87 17.23 -9.36
CA ASP A 312 21.60 17.07 -8.10
C ASP A 312 21.29 18.18 -7.08
N ALA A 313 21.01 19.40 -7.55
CA ALA A 313 20.65 20.52 -6.68
C ALA A 313 19.26 20.31 -6.05
N VAL A 314 18.29 19.82 -6.83
CA VAL A 314 16.96 19.45 -6.33
C VAL A 314 17.06 18.24 -5.40
N LEU A 315 17.79 17.19 -5.79
CA LEU A 315 18.00 15.97 -4.99
C LEU A 315 18.60 16.28 -3.61
N ARG A 316 19.58 17.19 -3.53
CA ARG A 316 20.15 17.65 -2.25
C ARG A 316 19.10 18.33 -1.37
N ARG A 317 18.28 19.23 -1.91
CA ARG A 317 17.20 19.89 -1.15
C ARG A 317 16.09 18.92 -0.74
N MET A 318 15.85 17.89 -1.56
CA MET A 318 15.00 16.74 -1.23
C MET A 318 15.60 15.83 -0.15
N ARG A 319 16.84 16.08 0.28
CA ARG A 319 17.64 15.24 1.19
C ARG A 319 17.81 13.80 0.68
N ARG A 320 17.95 13.63 -0.63
CA ARG A 320 18.39 12.35 -1.20
C ARG A 320 19.87 12.17 -0.93
N SER A 321 20.26 10.97 -0.52
CA SER A 321 21.65 10.62 -0.20
C SER A 321 22.42 10.10 -1.43
N TYR A 322 21.88 10.33 -2.62
CA TYR A 322 22.47 9.93 -3.89
C TYR A 322 22.36 11.10 -4.87
N ASN A 323 23.25 11.11 -5.86
CA ASN A 323 23.23 12.04 -6.99
C ASN A 323 22.87 11.31 -8.30
N ARG A 324 22.71 12.06 -9.39
CA ARG A 324 22.37 11.57 -10.73
C ARG A 324 23.33 10.48 -11.19
N ARG A 325 24.65 10.70 -11.04
CA ARG A 325 25.67 9.73 -11.47
C ARG A 325 25.51 8.39 -10.75
N GLN A 326 25.38 8.41 -9.42
CA GLN A 326 25.19 7.20 -8.62
C GLN A 326 23.90 6.47 -8.98
N TYR A 327 22.84 7.22 -9.29
CA TYR A 327 21.58 6.65 -9.75
C TYR A 327 21.71 5.97 -11.12
N LEU A 328 22.38 6.62 -12.08
CA LEU A 328 22.65 6.03 -13.40
C LEU A 328 23.54 4.80 -13.31
N ASP A 329 24.56 4.81 -12.44
CA ASP A 329 25.39 3.64 -12.17
C ASP A 329 24.58 2.46 -11.61
N LEU A 330 23.60 2.72 -10.73
CA LEU A 330 22.67 1.70 -10.25
C LEU A 330 21.82 1.13 -11.40
N VAL A 331 21.22 2.00 -12.23
CA VAL A 331 20.41 1.57 -13.39
C VAL A 331 21.24 0.71 -14.33
N ARG A 332 22.48 1.13 -14.63
CA ARG A 332 23.40 0.37 -15.47
C ARG A 332 23.67 -1.04 -14.92
N ARG A 333 24.00 -1.15 -13.63
CA ARG A 333 24.24 -2.45 -12.97
C ARG A 333 23.02 -3.37 -13.02
N ILE A 334 21.82 -2.80 -12.82
CA ILE A 334 20.57 -3.56 -12.96
C ILE A 334 20.45 -4.12 -14.38
N ARG A 335 20.72 -3.30 -15.41
CA ARG A 335 20.67 -3.72 -16.82
C ARG A 335 21.75 -4.72 -17.20
N GLU A 336 22.93 -4.67 -16.56
CA GLU A 336 24.00 -5.66 -16.77
C GLU A 336 23.56 -7.06 -16.33
N TRP A 337 22.80 -7.19 -15.24
CA TRP A 337 22.27 -8.47 -14.74
C TRP A 337 20.92 -8.85 -15.34
N MET A 338 20.07 -7.86 -15.62
CA MET A 338 18.70 -8.03 -16.11
C MET A 338 18.47 -7.04 -17.26
N PRO A 339 18.93 -7.35 -18.49
CA PRO A 339 18.83 -6.43 -19.64
C PRO A 339 17.40 -5.96 -19.92
N ASP A 340 16.43 -6.86 -19.75
CA ASP A 340 15.01 -6.62 -20.00
C ASP A 340 14.22 -6.11 -18.77
N ALA A 341 14.87 -5.81 -17.63
CA ALA A 341 14.17 -5.38 -16.41
C ALA A 341 13.19 -4.21 -16.66
N VAL A 342 11.97 -4.27 -16.16
CA VAL A 342 11.06 -3.12 -16.23
C VAL A 342 11.42 -2.15 -15.11
N ILE A 343 11.87 -0.94 -15.47
CA ILE A 343 12.24 0.08 -14.48
C ILE A 343 11.18 1.18 -14.51
N THR A 344 10.55 1.42 -13.37
CA THR A 344 9.59 2.49 -13.18
C THR A 344 10.07 3.48 -12.11
N THR A 345 9.53 4.69 -12.07
CA THR A 345 10.02 5.72 -11.13
C THR A 345 8.91 6.64 -10.64
N ASP A 346 9.22 7.48 -9.66
CA ASP A 346 8.43 8.64 -9.28
C ASP A 346 9.25 9.91 -9.52
N ILE A 347 8.60 10.95 -10.03
CA ILE A 347 9.20 12.27 -10.28
C ILE A 347 8.29 13.36 -9.70
N ILE A 348 8.89 14.30 -8.97
CA ILE A 348 8.21 15.47 -8.42
C ILE A 348 8.75 16.72 -9.14
N VAL A 349 7.89 17.39 -9.90
CA VAL A 349 8.20 18.67 -10.54
C VAL A 349 7.76 19.84 -9.66
N GLY A 350 8.42 20.98 -9.82
CA GLY A 350 8.05 22.20 -9.11
C GLY A 350 8.49 22.23 -7.65
N PHE A 351 9.53 21.47 -7.29
CA PHE A 351 10.09 21.47 -5.94
C PHE A 351 10.58 22.89 -5.56
N PRO A 352 10.52 23.32 -4.28
CA PRO A 352 10.89 24.69 -3.89
C PRO A 352 12.28 25.08 -4.38
N GLY A 353 12.33 26.15 -5.18
CA GLY A 353 13.49 26.71 -5.89
C GLY A 353 13.96 25.94 -7.13
N GLU A 354 13.17 25.02 -7.70
CA GLU A 354 13.55 24.29 -8.93
C GLU A 354 13.62 25.23 -10.14
N THR A 355 14.80 25.34 -10.76
CA THR A 355 15.03 26.16 -11.95
C THR A 355 14.63 25.43 -13.23
N GLU A 356 14.55 26.14 -14.37
CA GLU A 356 14.32 25.50 -15.67
C GLU A 356 15.48 24.56 -16.05
N ASP A 357 16.72 24.89 -15.67
CA ASP A 357 17.87 24.00 -15.91
C ASP A 357 17.76 22.69 -15.10
N ASP A 358 17.35 22.79 -13.83
CA ASP A 358 17.08 21.61 -12.99
C ASP A 358 16.02 20.70 -13.62
N PHE A 359 14.96 21.31 -14.18
CA PHE A 359 13.90 20.57 -14.85
C PHE A 359 14.38 19.92 -16.15
N ARG A 360 15.20 20.61 -16.95
CA ARG A 360 15.83 20.02 -18.15
C ARG A 360 16.73 18.83 -17.82
N GLN A 361 17.47 18.89 -16.70
CA GLN A 361 18.22 17.73 -16.22
C GLN A 361 17.28 16.56 -15.86
N THR A 362 16.09 16.84 -15.32
CA THR A 362 15.08 15.82 -15.07
C THR A 362 14.57 15.18 -16.36
N LEU A 363 14.26 15.98 -17.38
CA LEU A 363 13.86 15.48 -18.71
C LEU A 363 14.95 14.63 -19.34
N SER A 364 16.20 15.09 -19.33
CA SER A 364 17.32 14.33 -19.91
C SER A 364 17.56 13.00 -19.19
N LEU A 365 17.29 12.92 -17.88
CA LEU A 365 17.39 11.66 -17.14
C LEU A 365 16.34 10.65 -17.60
N VAL A 366 15.11 11.10 -17.86
CA VAL A 366 14.03 10.23 -18.35
C VAL A 366 14.39 9.64 -19.72
N GLU A 367 14.97 10.44 -20.60
CA GLU A 367 15.47 9.98 -21.90
C GLU A 367 16.62 8.99 -21.76
N GLU A 368 17.60 9.31 -20.92
CA GLU A 368 18.81 8.49 -20.72
C GLU A 368 18.50 7.12 -20.08
N VAL A 369 17.61 7.08 -19.08
CA VAL A 369 17.23 5.83 -18.40
C VAL A 369 16.22 5.03 -19.23
N GLY A 370 15.34 5.70 -19.97
CA GLY A 370 14.26 5.04 -20.69
C GLY A 370 13.32 4.28 -19.75
N TYR A 371 12.66 4.98 -18.82
CA TYR A 371 11.72 4.36 -17.89
C TYR A 371 10.51 3.76 -18.62
N ASP A 372 10.08 2.57 -18.20
CA ASP A 372 8.88 1.92 -18.71
C ASP A 372 7.60 2.67 -18.33
N ALA A 373 7.58 3.25 -17.14
CA ALA A 373 6.52 4.12 -16.65
C ALA A 373 7.07 5.01 -15.53
N ALA A 374 6.45 6.18 -15.35
CA ALA A 374 6.74 7.05 -14.21
C ALA A 374 5.44 7.56 -13.59
N PHE A 375 5.38 7.60 -12.27
CA PHE A 375 4.38 8.41 -11.57
C PHE A 375 4.92 9.83 -11.43
N MET A 376 4.19 10.79 -11.95
CA MET A 376 4.65 12.17 -12.06
C MET A 376 3.71 13.07 -11.25
N PHE A 377 4.28 13.88 -10.38
CA PHE A 377 3.53 14.69 -9.43
C PHE A 377 4.02 16.14 -9.45
N MET A 378 3.11 17.07 -9.25
CA MET A 378 3.50 18.42 -8.82
C MET A 378 3.84 18.39 -7.33
N PHE A 379 4.88 19.12 -6.94
CA PHE A 379 5.17 19.32 -5.52
C PHE A 379 3.99 20.02 -4.84
N SER A 380 3.48 19.38 -3.79
CA SER A 380 2.46 19.93 -2.90
C SER A 380 3.01 19.97 -1.48
N PRO A 381 3.01 21.14 -0.81
CA PRO A 381 3.51 21.27 0.55
C PRO A 381 2.64 20.46 1.51
N ARG A 382 3.28 19.75 2.44
CA ARG A 382 2.60 18.98 3.49
C ARG A 382 2.94 19.54 4.85
N ALA A 383 1.92 19.84 5.65
CA ALA A 383 2.09 20.28 7.03
C ALA A 383 3.03 19.31 7.78
N GLY A 384 3.98 19.86 8.52
CA GLY A 384 4.99 19.08 9.24
C GLY A 384 6.19 18.61 8.40
N THR A 385 6.26 18.90 7.11
CA THR A 385 7.46 18.61 6.29
C THR A 385 8.35 19.84 6.15
N GLU A 386 9.66 19.64 6.08
CA GLU A 386 10.63 20.73 5.88
C GLU A 386 10.41 21.44 4.53
N ALA A 387 10.09 20.68 3.48
CA ALA A 387 9.85 21.23 2.16
C ALA A 387 8.64 22.17 2.12
N ALA A 388 7.68 22.02 3.04
CA ALA A 388 6.55 22.93 3.14
C ALA A 388 6.94 24.32 3.66
N THR A 389 8.05 24.44 4.39
CA THR A 389 8.55 25.70 4.94
C THR A 389 9.72 26.29 4.15
N LEU A 390 10.20 25.60 3.11
CA LEU A 390 11.27 26.12 2.26
C LEU A 390 10.81 27.39 1.51
N PRO A 391 11.68 28.39 1.36
CA PRO A 391 11.41 29.56 0.51
C PRO A 391 11.36 29.15 -0.97
N ASP A 392 11.01 30.10 -1.84
CA ASP A 392 11.01 29.92 -3.30
C ASP A 392 10.05 28.84 -3.81
N GLN A 393 8.85 28.78 -3.22
CA GLN A 393 7.76 27.96 -3.75
C GLN A 393 7.41 28.41 -5.17
N LEU A 394 7.30 27.46 -6.10
CA LEU A 394 6.96 27.78 -7.49
C LEU A 394 5.45 28.05 -7.67
N PRO A 395 5.06 28.98 -8.56
CA PRO A 395 3.67 29.18 -8.94
C PRO A 395 3.05 27.91 -9.56
N GLN A 396 1.77 27.68 -9.31
CA GLN A 396 1.04 26.49 -9.79
C GLN A 396 1.12 26.32 -11.31
N GLU A 397 1.04 27.41 -12.07
CA GLU A 397 1.12 27.38 -13.54
C GLU A 397 2.46 26.82 -14.05
N VAL A 398 3.57 27.15 -13.38
CA VAL A 398 4.90 26.61 -13.73
C VAL A 398 4.95 25.11 -13.43
N LYS A 399 4.40 24.67 -12.29
CA LYS A 399 4.35 23.24 -11.94
C LYS A 399 3.53 22.45 -12.95
N LYS A 400 2.40 23.01 -13.41
CA LYS A 400 1.50 22.41 -14.39
C LYS A 400 2.14 22.31 -15.77
N GLU A 401 2.80 23.36 -16.23
CA GLU A 401 3.54 23.38 -17.51
C GLU A 401 4.65 22.31 -17.52
N ARG A 402 5.46 22.25 -16.46
CA ARG A 402 6.52 21.23 -16.32
C ARG A 402 5.95 19.82 -16.27
N LEU A 403 4.88 19.60 -15.51
CA LEU A 403 4.23 18.30 -15.44
C LEU A 403 3.76 17.84 -16.83
N GLN A 404 3.15 18.74 -17.61
CA GLN A 404 2.67 18.42 -18.95
C GLN A 404 3.81 18.00 -19.90
N ARG A 405 4.92 18.75 -19.92
CA ARG A 405 6.12 18.40 -20.72
C ARG A 405 6.71 17.06 -20.31
N LEU A 406 6.76 16.78 -19.01
CA LEU A 406 7.25 15.51 -18.49
C LEU A 406 6.33 14.34 -18.88
N ILE A 407 5.01 14.52 -18.82
CA ILE A 407 4.02 13.53 -19.26
C ILE A 407 4.19 13.21 -20.75
N GLU A 408 4.30 14.23 -21.59
CA GLU A 408 4.49 14.06 -23.04
C GLU A 408 5.76 13.26 -23.35
N LEU A 409 6.86 13.61 -22.69
CA LEU A 409 8.12 12.89 -22.81
C LEU A 409 7.97 11.43 -22.36
N GLN A 410 7.44 11.18 -21.17
CA GLN A 410 7.30 9.84 -20.62
C GLN A 410 6.38 8.98 -21.48
N ASN A 411 5.29 9.52 -22.02
CA ASN A 411 4.38 8.80 -22.91
C ASN A 411 5.10 8.32 -24.18
N ARG A 412 5.96 9.18 -24.78
CA ARG A 412 6.79 8.82 -25.93
C ARG A 412 7.75 7.68 -25.59
N VAL A 413 8.43 7.77 -24.44
CA VAL A 413 9.37 6.73 -23.98
C VAL A 413 8.64 5.41 -23.71
N SER A 414 7.54 5.43 -22.95
CA SER A 414 6.73 4.25 -22.64
C SER A 414 6.20 3.56 -23.90
N LEU A 415 5.70 4.34 -24.87
CA LEU A 415 5.22 3.79 -26.14
C LEU A 415 6.35 3.11 -26.92
N ALA A 416 7.51 3.75 -27.05
CA ALA A 416 8.66 3.18 -27.76
C ALA A 416 9.11 1.85 -27.13
N LYS A 417 9.12 1.76 -25.80
CA LYS A 417 9.46 0.50 -25.09
C LYS A 417 8.42 -0.59 -25.30
N ASN A 418 7.14 -0.24 -25.26
CA ASN A 418 6.06 -1.20 -25.51
C ASN A 418 6.06 -1.66 -26.97
N GLN A 419 6.33 -0.77 -27.93
CA GLN A 419 6.46 -1.12 -29.36
C GLN A 419 7.59 -2.11 -29.61
N ALA A 420 8.72 -1.99 -28.91
CA ALA A 420 9.81 -2.96 -28.98
C ALA A 420 9.42 -4.37 -28.48
N MET A 421 8.25 -4.51 -27.84
CA MET A 421 7.72 -5.82 -27.43
C MET A 421 6.88 -6.51 -28.49
N VAL A 422 6.43 -5.79 -29.54
CA VAL A 422 5.65 -6.38 -30.62
C VAL A 422 6.45 -7.50 -31.29
N GLY A 423 5.82 -8.67 -31.43
CA GLY A 423 6.42 -9.89 -31.96
C GLY A 423 7.06 -10.80 -30.90
N ARG A 424 7.38 -10.30 -29.70
CA ARG A 424 7.89 -11.11 -28.58
C ARG A 424 6.77 -12.00 -28.02
N VAL A 425 7.16 -13.13 -27.44
CA VAL A 425 6.27 -13.97 -26.63
C VAL A 425 6.55 -13.67 -25.17
N GLU A 426 5.52 -13.23 -24.46
CA GLU A 426 5.58 -12.85 -23.05
C GLU A 426 4.63 -13.72 -22.24
N GLU A 427 5.06 -14.17 -21.07
CA GLU A 427 4.19 -14.92 -20.16
C GLU A 427 3.31 -13.96 -19.33
N ILE A 428 2.00 -14.16 -19.36
CA ILE A 428 1.05 -13.39 -18.56
C ILE A 428 0.41 -14.27 -17.48
N LEU A 429 0.24 -13.72 -16.28
CA LEU A 429 -0.69 -14.29 -15.30
C LEU A 429 -2.07 -13.73 -15.61
N VAL A 430 -2.99 -14.60 -16.04
CA VAL A 430 -4.36 -14.18 -16.36
C VAL A 430 -5.12 -13.87 -15.08
N GLU A 431 -5.64 -12.65 -14.97
CA GLU A 431 -6.30 -12.16 -13.76
C GLU A 431 -7.83 -12.21 -13.85
N GLY A 432 -8.38 -12.12 -15.06
CA GLY A 432 -9.83 -12.05 -15.24
C GLY A 432 -10.22 -11.87 -16.71
N LEU A 433 -11.52 -11.76 -16.93
CA LEU A 433 -12.09 -11.38 -18.23
C LEU A 433 -11.97 -9.86 -18.43
N ASP A 434 -11.70 -9.44 -19.66
CA ASP A 434 -11.69 -8.03 -20.01
C ASP A 434 -13.11 -7.45 -19.84
N LYS A 435 -13.21 -6.26 -19.23
CA LYS A 435 -14.50 -5.69 -18.85
C LYS A 435 -15.33 -5.42 -20.10
N GLY A 436 -16.48 -6.10 -20.18
CA GLY A 436 -17.41 -5.98 -21.30
C GLY A 436 -17.07 -6.85 -22.53
N LYS A 437 -16.07 -7.73 -22.45
CA LYS A 437 -15.70 -8.66 -23.53
C LYS A 437 -15.44 -10.07 -22.97
N ALA A 438 -16.45 -10.93 -23.06
CA ALA A 438 -16.41 -12.28 -22.46
C ALA A 438 -15.46 -13.26 -23.18
N ASP A 439 -15.03 -12.94 -24.40
CA ASP A 439 -14.11 -13.70 -25.24
C ASP A 439 -12.65 -13.23 -25.12
N ARG A 440 -12.38 -12.32 -24.18
CA ARG A 440 -11.04 -11.79 -23.92
C ARG A 440 -10.71 -11.88 -22.44
N VAL A 441 -9.45 -12.18 -22.20
CA VAL A 441 -8.84 -12.16 -20.88
C VAL A 441 -7.88 -10.99 -20.77
N TYR A 442 -7.65 -10.52 -19.55
CA TYR A 442 -6.55 -9.63 -19.23
C TYR A 442 -5.62 -10.28 -18.19
N GLY A 443 -4.34 -9.96 -18.30
CA GLY A 443 -3.32 -10.44 -17.39
C GLY A 443 -2.13 -9.49 -17.37
N ARG A 444 -1.15 -9.79 -16.54
CA ARG A 444 0.08 -9.00 -16.46
C ARG A 444 1.31 -9.83 -16.74
N THR A 445 2.28 -9.25 -17.44
CA THR A 445 3.60 -9.86 -17.63
C THR A 445 4.39 -9.90 -16.32
N ARG A 446 5.55 -10.57 -16.31
CA ARG A 446 6.53 -10.46 -15.23
C ARG A 446 6.96 -9.00 -15.01
N GLY A 447 7.10 -8.22 -16.08
CA GLY A 447 7.34 -6.77 -16.04
C GLY A 447 6.16 -5.90 -15.59
N ASN A 448 5.06 -6.49 -15.11
CA ASN A 448 3.84 -5.80 -14.66
C ASN A 448 3.11 -5.01 -15.77
N LYS A 449 3.35 -5.33 -17.05
CA LYS A 449 2.63 -4.70 -18.18
C LYS A 449 1.29 -5.40 -18.38
N LEU A 450 0.23 -4.60 -18.56
CA LEU A 450 -1.13 -5.10 -18.81
C LEU A 450 -1.24 -5.60 -20.24
N VAL A 451 -1.66 -6.85 -20.41
CA VAL A 451 -1.85 -7.50 -21.70
C VAL A 451 -3.31 -7.97 -21.78
N THR A 452 -3.95 -7.75 -22.93
CA THR A 452 -5.21 -8.39 -23.25
C THR A 452 -5.03 -9.37 -24.41
N ALA A 453 -5.73 -10.49 -24.36
CA ALA A 453 -5.68 -11.52 -25.40
C ALA A 453 -7.03 -12.25 -25.51
N PRO A 454 -7.36 -12.84 -26.67
CA PRO A 454 -8.49 -13.76 -26.77
C PRO A 454 -8.35 -14.92 -25.78
N GLY A 455 -9.43 -15.29 -25.11
CA GLY A 455 -9.44 -16.37 -24.13
C GLY A 455 -10.71 -16.40 -23.29
N SER A 456 -10.87 -17.47 -22.50
CA SER A 456 -12.04 -17.69 -21.64
C SER A 456 -11.67 -17.76 -20.15
N ALA A 457 -12.68 -17.80 -19.29
CA ALA A 457 -12.53 -17.74 -17.84
C ALA A 457 -11.73 -18.92 -17.23
N ASP A 458 -11.59 -20.04 -17.95
CA ASP A 458 -10.79 -21.20 -17.54
C ASP A 458 -9.29 -20.90 -17.47
N LEU A 459 -8.83 -19.85 -18.15
CA LEU A 459 -7.45 -19.39 -18.09
C LEU A 459 -7.13 -18.58 -16.83
N ILE A 460 -8.14 -18.12 -16.07
CA ILE A 460 -7.93 -17.30 -14.88
C ILE A 460 -7.05 -18.04 -13.88
N GLY A 461 -5.99 -17.36 -13.42
CA GLY A 461 -4.98 -17.88 -12.51
C GLY A 461 -3.91 -18.77 -13.15
N ARG A 462 -3.91 -18.92 -14.49
CA ARG A 462 -2.85 -19.61 -15.22
C ARG A 462 -1.82 -18.64 -15.77
N LEU A 463 -0.60 -19.15 -15.90
CA LEU A 463 0.46 -18.52 -16.68
C LEU A 463 0.30 -18.93 -18.14
N VAL A 464 0.17 -17.96 -19.04
CA VAL A 464 -0.13 -18.19 -20.45
C VAL A 464 0.89 -17.43 -21.31
N PRO A 465 1.58 -18.10 -22.26
CA PRO A 465 2.43 -17.42 -23.22
C PRO A 465 1.57 -16.69 -24.26
N VAL A 466 1.83 -15.40 -24.43
CA VAL A 466 1.10 -14.53 -25.36
C VAL A 466 2.10 -13.85 -26.30
N ARG A 467 1.90 -14.00 -27.60
CA ARG A 467 2.64 -13.23 -28.60
C ARG A 467 2.05 -11.82 -28.68
N ILE A 468 2.84 -10.81 -28.38
CA ILE A 468 2.40 -9.41 -28.46
C ILE A 468 2.24 -9.02 -29.93
N THR A 469 1.07 -8.53 -30.30
CA THR A 469 0.72 -8.12 -31.67
C THR A 469 0.57 -6.61 -31.79
N GLU A 470 0.16 -5.94 -30.72
CA GLU A 470 -0.05 -4.50 -30.68
C GLU A 470 0.42 -3.91 -29.35
N ALA A 471 0.87 -2.66 -29.40
CA ALA A 471 1.38 -1.94 -28.26
C ALA A 471 0.81 -0.52 -28.21
N HIS A 472 0.19 -0.19 -27.09
CA HIS A 472 -0.21 1.15 -26.72
C HIS A 472 0.64 1.67 -25.56
N ILE A 473 0.39 2.91 -25.12
CA ILE A 473 1.15 3.54 -24.04
C ILE A 473 1.02 2.74 -22.72
N TRP A 474 -0.20 2.27 -22.40
CA TRP A 474 -0.52 1.67 -21.10
C TRP A 474 -0.86 0.18 -21.17
N THR A 475 -1.12 -0.33 -22.37
CA THR A 475 -1.60 -1.69 -22.60
C THR A 475 -0.89 -2.31 -23.80
N LEU A 476 -0.81 -3.64 -23.76
CA LEU A 476 -0.40 -4.47 -24.88
C LEU A 476 -1.58 -5.35 -25.29
N GLU A 477 -1.62 -5.74 -26.56
CA GLU A 477 -2.52 -6.77 -27.04
C GLU A 477 -1.71 -7.90 -27.68
N GLY A 478 -2.26 -9.12 -27.62
CA GLY A 478 -1.61 -10.26 -28.21
C GLY A 478 -2.54 -11.44 -28.44
N SER A 479 -1.95 -12.53 -28.93
CA SER A 479 -2.62 -13.82 -29.11
C SER A 479 -1.96 -14.89 -28.25
N VAL A 480 -2.79 -15.73 -27.64
CA VAL A 480 -2.30 -16.91 -26.88
C VAL A 480 -1.57 -17.84 -27.85
N VAL A 481 -0.39 -18.29 -27.44
CA VAL A 481 0.39 -19.28 -28.17
C VAL A 481 0.11 -20.65 -27.54
N GLU A 482 -0.36 -21.62 -28.32
CA GLU A 482 -0.41 -22.99 -27.83
C GLU A 482 1.02 -23.47 -27.52
N ALA A 483 1.24 -23.98 -26.32
CA ALA A 483 2.49 -24.66 -26.01
C ALA A 483 2.60 -25.84 -26.97
N ALA A 484 3.58 -25.82 -27.88
CA ALA A 484 3.90 -26.99 -28.68
C ALA A 484 4.15 -28.13 -27.70
N VAL A 485 3.23 -29.11 -27.66
CA VAL A 485 3.40 -30.34 -26.91
C VAL A 485 4.72 -30.92 -27.40
N ALA A 486 5.76 -30.87 -26.58
CA ALA A 486 6.99 -31.58 -26.84
C ALA A 486 6.64 -33.08 -26.73
N THR A 487 6.19 -33.65 -27.84
CA THR A 487 6.18 -35.10 -28.04
C THR A 487 7.65 -35.54 -28.09
N GLY A 488 8.15 -36.03 -26.96
CA GLY A 488 9.46 -36.65 -26.80
C GLY A 488 9.36 -37.79 -25.81
#